data_AF-A0A9W4B9F6-F1
#
_entry.id   AF-A0A9W4B9F6-F1
#
_cell.length_a   1.000
_cell.length_b   1.000
_cell.length_c   1.000
_cell.angle_alpha   90.00
_cell.angle_beta   90.00
_cell.angle_gamma   90.00
#
_symmetry.space_group_name_H-M   'P 1'
#
loop_
_entity.id
_entity.type
_entity.pdbx_description
1 polymer ?
#
loop_
_entity_poly.entity_id
_entity_poly.type
_entity_poly.pdbx_seq_one_letter_code
_entity_poly.pdbx_strand_id
1 'polypeptide(L)'
;MTGADPYGVHAAVVTAINEMPSAAWEPGHSPGWRAALDSWFDDARAALIEHRTMSLAQHATSAKLGASMPVAARVATSPSVIDAIALITRSDAMNDQTARQSLSTFMVQRDMLTASYMAALCAGGVNSDWRSWLEARIKNWDHSMAAENARRTMRQDHSYLERLPPYW
;
A
#
# COMPACT_ATOMS: atom_id res chain seq x y z
N MET A 1 12.65 -33.18 -10.85
CA MET A 1 12.78 -32.41 -12.11
C MET A 1 12.80 -30.94 -11.74
N THR A 2 13.99 -30.39 -11.55
CA THR A 2 14.24 -28.97 -11.37
C THR A 2 14.05 -28.30 -12.73
N GLY A 3 13.02 -27.46 -12.87
CA GLY A 3 12.86 -26.63 -14.06
C GLY A 3 14.12 -25.78 -14.21
N ALA A 4 14.81 -25.89 -15.34
CA ALA A 4 15.92 -25.01 -15.66
C ALA A 4 15.43 -23.56 -15.60
N ASP A 5 16.22 -22.67 -15.01
CA ASP A 5 16.04 -21.21 -15.08
C ASP A 5 16.80 -20.71 -16.32
N PRO A 6 16.17 -20.68 -17.51
CA PRO A 6 16.86 -20.45 -18.77
C PRO A 6 17.50 -19.07 -18.90
N TYR A 7 17.20 -18.16 -17.97
CA TYR A 7 17.69 -16.78 -17.99
C TYR A 7 18.50 -16.42 -16.74
N GLY A 8 18.72 -17.36 -15.82
CA GLY A 8 19.43 -17.11 -14.55
C GLY A 8 18.76 -16.04 -13.67
N VAL A 9 17.46 -15.79 -13.86
CA VAL A 9 16.72 -14.71 -13.19
C VAL A 9 16.67 -14.96 -11.69
N HIS A 10 16.49 -16.21 -11.25
CA HIS A 10 16.50 -16.54 -9.83
C HIS A 10 17.86 -16.27 -9.20
N ALA A 11 18.95 -16.65 -9.86
CA ALA A 11 20.30 -16.39 -9.38
C ALA A 11 20.59 -14.89 -9.32
N ALA A 12 20.22 -14.13 -10.37
CA ALA A 12 20.40 -12.68 -10.42
C ALA A 12 19.60 -11.95 -9.34
N VAL A 13 18.35 -12.36 -9.09
CA VAL A 13 17.52 -11.78 -8.02
C VAL A 13 18.11 -12.08 -6.65
N VAL A 14 18.57 -13.31 -6.40
CA VAL A 14 19.22 -13.67 -5.12
C VAL A 14 20.52 -12.88 -4.92
N THR A 15 21.35 -12.76 -5.96
CA THR A 15 22.57 -11.94 -5.89
C THR A 15 22.24 -10.48 -5.61
N ALA A 16 21.28 -9.90 -6.34
CA ALA A 16 20.87 -8.51 -6.13
C ALA A 16 20.37 -8.27 -4.71
N ILE A 17 19.59 -9.19 -4.13
CA ILE A 17 19.14 -9.12 -2.73
C ILE A 17 20.33 -9.17 -1.77
N ASN A 18 21.29 -10.06 -2.00
CA ASN A 18 22.46 -10.20 -1.13
C ASN A 18 23.42 -9.00 -1.21
N GLU A 19 23.42 -8.26 -2.33
CA GLU A 19 24.24 -7.06 -2.53
C GLU A 19 23.58 -5.78 -1.99
N MET A 20 22.31 -5.84 -1.56
CA MET A 20 21.64 -4.68 -0.96
C MET A 20 22.32 -4.32 0.37
N PRO A 21 22.64 -3.03 0.60
CA PRO A 21 23.21 -2.60 1.86
C PRO A 21 22.21 -2.84 2.99
N SER A 22 22.66 -3.43 4.09
CA SER A 22 21.84 -3.59 5.30
C SER A 22 21.39 -2.24 5.85
N ALA A 23 20.09 -2.11 6.10
CA ALA A 23 19.51 -0.93 6.70
C ALA A 23 19.66 -0.93 8.23
N ALA A 24 19.58 0.25 8.86
CA ALA A 24 19.75 0.37 10.32
C ALA A 24 18.61 -0.29 11.10
N TRP A 25 17.45 -0.52 10.49
CA TRP A 25 16.34 -1.24 11.12
C TRP A 25 16.50 -2.77 11.10
N GLU A 26 17.51 -3.29 10.40
CA GLU A 26 17.74 -4.72 10.31
C GLU A 26 18.37 -5.29 11.60
N PRO A 27 18.06 -6.56 11.95
CA PRO A 27 18.67 -7.23 13.09
C PRO A 27 20.19 -7.21 13.05
N GLY A 28 20.83 -6.72 14.12
CA GLY A 28 22.29 -6.66 14.24
C GLY A 28 22.96 -5.45 13.58
N HIS A 29 22.19 -4.59 12.91
CA HIS A 29 22.70 -3.39 12.22
C HIS A 29 22.25 -2.07 12.87
N SER A 30 21.34 -2.12 13.85
CA SER A 30 20.85 -0.95 14.56
C SER A 30 21.95 -0.27 15.39
N PRO A 31 22.20 1.05 15.19
CA PRO A 31 23.02 1.84 16.10
C PRO A 31 22.23 2.34 17.32
N GLY A 32 20.95 1.95 17.44
CA GLY A 32 20.04 2.28 18.54
C GLY A 32 18.61 2.53 18.03
N TRP A 33 17.64 2.34 18.92
CA TRP A 33 16.23 2.23 18.54
C TRP A 33 15.70 3.41 17.73
N ARG A 34 16.20 4.63 18.01
CA ARG A 34 15.75 5.84 17.34
C ARG A 34 16.16 5.85 15.86
N ALA A 35 17.42 5.51 15.60
CA ALA A 35 17.98 5.47 14.25
C ALA A 35 17.39 4.32 13.43
N ALA A 36 17.19 3.16 14.05
CA ALA A 36 16.46 2.05 13.45
C ALA A 36 15.02 2.46 13.09
N LEU A 37 14.30 3.10 14.01
CA LEU A 37 12.92 3.54 13.78
C LEU A 37 12.81 4.56 12.63
N ASP A 38 13.72 5.54 12.58
CA ASP A 38 13.75 6.54 11.51
C ASP A 38 14.07 5.89 10.16
N SER A 39 15.10 5.04 10.10
CA SER A 39 15.46 4.31 8.89
C SER A 39 14.32 3.41 8.39
N TRP A 40 13.67 2.68 9.29
CA TRP A 40 12.52 1.83 8.95
C TRP A 40 11.38 2.66 8.35
N PHE A 41 11.07 3.81 8.96
CA PHE A 41 9.95 4.63 8.52
C PHE A 41 10.20 5.23 7.14
N ASP A 42 11.42 5.68 6.85
CA ASP A 42 11.79 6.20 5.54
C ASP A 42 11.69 5.11 4.45
N ASP A 43 12.25 3.92 4.70
CA ASP A 43 12.19 2.79 3.76
C ASP A 43 10.75 2.31 3.54
N ALA A 44 9.97 2.16 4.61
CA ALA A 44 8.57 1.75 4.52
C ALA A 44 7.71 2.77 3.76
N ARG A 45 7.98 4.07 3.92
CA ARG A 45 7.30 5.12 3.17
C ARG A 45 7.69 5.11 1.70
N ALA A 46 8.98 4.95 1.40
CA ALA A 46 9.47 4.85 0.03
C ALA A 46 8.81 3.67 -0.70
N ALA A 47 8.81 2.49 -0.07
CA ALA A 47 8.18 1.29 -0.62
C ALA A 47 6.67 1.47 -0.85
N LEU A 48 5.97 2.13 0.08
CA LEU A 48 4.53 2.41 -0.07
C LEU A 48 4.24 3.35 -1.26
N ILE A 49 5.07 4.38 -1.47
CA ILE A 49 4.94 5.32 -2.59
C ILE A 49 5.24 4.62 -3.91
N GLU A 50 6.28 3.78 -3.95
CA GLU A 50 6.63 3.00 -5.14
C GLU A 50 5.49 2.06 -5.52
N HIS A 51 4.97 1.28 -4.56
CA HIS A 51 3.84 0.39 -4.78
C HIS A 51 2.60 1.15 -5.29
N ARG A 52 2.31 2.34 -4.73
CA ARG A 52 1.22 3.20 -5.21
C ARG A 52 1.44 3.65 -6.66
N THR A 53 2.67 4.03 -7.00
CA THR A 53 3.04 4.48 -8.35
C THR A 53 2.88 3.35 -9.36
N MET A 54 3.37 2.15 -9.04
CA MET A 54 3.19 0.96 -9.87
C MET A 54 1.71 0.63 -10.07
N SER A 55 0.92 0.64 -8.99
CA SER A 55 -0.52 0.37 -9.05
C SER A 55 -1.27 1.37 -9.94
N LEU A 56 -0.90 2.66 -9.87
CA LEU A 56 -1.47 3.70 -10.72
C LEU A 56 -1.09 3.50 -12.19
N ALA A 57 0.16 3.17 -12.49
CA ALA A 57 0.62 2.91 -13.86
C ALA A 57 -0.08 1.67 -14.47
N GLN A 58 -0.24 0.61 -13.68
CA GLN A 58 -1.00 -0.58 -14.07
C GLN A 58 -2.47 -0.24 -14.35
N HIS A 59 -3.13 0.49 -13.46
CA HIS A 59 -4.51 0.91 -13.65
C HIS A 59 -4.69 1.77 -14.91
N ALA A 60 -3.81 2.74 -15.14
CA ALA A 60 -3.83 3.58 -16.34
C ALA A 60 -3.65 2.74 -17.63
N THR A 61 -2.77 1.74 -17.59
CA THR A 61 -2.55 0.82 -18.72
C THR A 61 -3.81 0.00 -18.99
N SER A 62 -4.45 -0.56 -17.97
CA SER A 62 -5.71 -1.30 -18.09
C SER A 62 -6.86 -0.42 -18.60
N ALA A 63 -6.98 0.81 -18.09
CA ALA A 63 -7.99 1.76 -18.55
C ALA A 63 -7.81 2.12 -20.03
N LYS A 64 -6.56 2.36 -20.45
CA LYS A 64 -6.23 2.62 -21.86
C LYS A 64 -6.58 1.44 -22.76
N LEU A 65 -6.27 0.21 -22.35
CA LEU A 65 -6.63 -0.99 -23.08
C LEU A 65 -8.15 -1.14 -23.16
N GLY A 66 -8.86 -0.92 -22.05
CA GLY A 66 -10.32 -0.95 -21.99
C GLY A 66 -10.97 0.10 -22.90
N ALA A 67 -10.36 1.27 -23.08
CA ALA A 67 -10.84 2.33 -23.97
C ALA A 67 -10.47 2.13 -25.46
N SER A 68 -9.54 1.21 -25.78
CA SER A 68 -9.00 1.04 -27.14
C SER A 68 -10.01 0.55 -28.17
N MET A 69 -11.08 -0.14 -27.75
CA MET A 69 -12.15 -0.59 -28.64
C MET A 69 -13.03 0.59 -29.09
N PRO A 70 -13.09 0.93 -30.39
CA PRO A 70 -13.92 2.02 -30.90
C PRO A 70 -15.39 1.81 -30.58
N VAL A 71 -16.13 2.90 -30.31
CA VAL A 71 -17.57 2.84 -30.01
C VAL A 71 -18.34 2.15 -31.14
N ALA A 72 -18.02 2.44 -32.39
CA ALA A 72 -18.63 1.81 -33.56
C ALA A 72 -18.47 0.29 -33.56
N ALA A 73 -17.30 -0.23 -33.16
CA ALA A 73 -17.07 -1.66 -33.04
C ALA A 73 -17.90 -2.29 -31.91
N ARG A 74 -18.01 -1.61 -30.75
CA ARG A 74 -18.85 -2.09 -29.63
C ARG A 74 -20.32 -2.16 -30.00
N VAL A 75 -20.82 -1.17 -30.74
CA VAL A 75 -22.20 -1.15 -31.23
C VAL A 75 -22.43 -2.29 -32.22
N ALA A 76 -21.50 -2.52 -33.16
CA ALA A 76 -21.60 -3.59 -34.15
C ALA A 76 -21.61 -5.00 -33.52
N THR A 77 -20.99 -5.20 -32.36
CA THR A 77 -20.96 -6.49 -31.65
C THR A 77 -22.04 -6.63 -30.57
N SER A 78 -22.87 -5.62 -30.35
CA SER A 78 -23.92 -5.64 -29.32
C SER A 78 -25.31 -5.88 -29.95
N PRO A 79 -26.27 -6.48 -29.23
CA PRO A 79 -27.63 -6.70 -29.74
C PRO A 79 -28.37 -5.40 -30.09
N SER A 80 -28.04 -4.30 -29.40
CA SER A 80 -28.57 -2.96 -29.68
C SER A 80 -27.58 -1.86 -29.27
N VAL A 81 -27.86 -0.62 -29.70
CA VAL A 81 -27.12 0.57 -29.24
C VAL A 81 -27.27 0.79 -27.73
N ILE A 82 -28.45 0.49 -27.18
CA ILE A 82 -28.71 0.62 -25.73
C ILE A 82 -27.84 -0.37 -24.94
N ASP A 83 -27.72 -1.61 -25.41
CA ASP A 83 -26.86 -2.62 -24.77
C ASP A 83 -25.38 -2.22 -24.83
N ALA A 84 -24.93 -1.66 -25.96
CA ALA A 84 -23.57 -1.16 -26.11
C ALA A 84 -23.27 -0.02 -25.12
N ILE A 85 -24.19 0.94 -24.96
CA ILE A 85 -24.05 2.04 -23.99
C ILE A 85 -24.03 1.49 -22.57
N ALA A 86 -24.92 0.55 -22.22
CA ALA A 86 -24.94 -0.07 -20.90
C ALA A 86 -23.62 -0.79 -20.56
N LEU A 87 -22.99 -1.44 -21.54
CA LEU A 87 -21.68 -2.06 -21.38
C LEU A 87 -20.58 -1.02 -21.13
N ILE A 88 -20.58 0.09 -21.87
CA ILE A 88 -19.62 1.19 -21.71
C ILE A 88 -19.75 1.81 -20.31
N THR A 89 -20.95 2.20 -19.92
CA THR A 89 -21.20 2.81 -18.60
C THR A 89 -20.82 1.87 -17.46
N ARG A 90 -21.06 0.56 -17.60
CA ARG A 90 -20.59 -0.43 -16.61
C ARG A 90 -19.07 -0.46 -16.53
N SER A 91 -18.38 -0.47 -17.67
CA SER A 91 -16.92 -0.44 -17.70
C SER A 91 -16.35 0.81 -17.04
N ASP A 92 -16.93 1.97 -17.31
CA ASP A 92 -16.52 3.24 -16.70
C ASP A 92 -16.74 3.23 -15.18
N ALA A 93 -17.91 2.76 -14.73
CA ALA A 93 -18.22 2.62 -13.31
C ALA A 93 -17.26 1.66 -12.60
N MET A 94 -16.86 0.56 -13.25
CA MET A 94 -15.86 -0.36 -12.70
C MET A 94 -14.48 0.28 -12.59
N ASN A 95 -14.04 1.01 -13.63
CA ASN A 95 -12.76 1.73 -13.60
C ASN A 95 -12.72 2.76 -12.47
N ASP A 96 -13.77 3.57 -12.35
CA ASP A 96 -13.97 4.54 -11.27
C ASP A 96 -13.91 3.89 -9.89
N GLN A 97 -14.61 2.76 -9.73
CA GLN A 97 -14.64 2.03 -8.47
C GLN A 97 -13.25 1.51 -8.10
N THR A 98 -12.52 0.93 -9.05
CA THR A 98 -11.13 0.48 -8.83
C THR A 98 -10.22 1.64 -8.44
N ALA A 99 -10.35 2.80 -9.09
CA ALA A 99 -9.55 3.98 -8.75
C ALA A 99 -9.82 4.47 -7.31
N ARG A 100 -11.10 4.58 -6.91
CA ARG A 100 -11.51 4.97 -5.56
C ARG A 100 -11.01 3.99 -4.50
N GLN A 101 -11.18 2.69 -4.72
CA GLN A 101 -10.70 1.65 -3.81
C GLN A 101 -9.18 1.72 -3.64
N SER A 102 -8.45 1.88 -4.75
CA SER A 102 -6.99 1.95 -4.74
C SER A 102 -6.49 3.18 -3.95
N LEU A 103 -7.15 4.34 -4.11
CA LEU A 103 -6.83 5.54 -3.32
C LEU A 103 -7.15 5.33 -1.83
N SER A 104 -8.32 4.78 -1.52
CA SER A 104 -8.76 4.52 -0.15
C SER A 104 -7.78 3.59 0.59
N THR A 105 -7.38 2.48 -0.03
CA THR A 105 -6.37 1.56 0.52
C THR A 105 -5.04 2.27 0.80
N PHE A 106 -4.56 3.08 -0.14
CA PHE A 106 -3.32 3.85 0.05
C PHE A 106 -3.40 4.83 1.21
N MET A 107 -4.54 5.54 1.36
CA MET A 107 -4.75 6.46 2.48
C MET A 107 -4.69 5.74 3.83
N VAL A 108 -5.36 4.58 3.94
CA VAL A 108 -5.32 3.75 5.15
C VAL A 108 -3.90 3.30 5.46
N GLN A 109 -3.19 2.74 4.47
CA GLN A 109 -1.81 2.24 4.66
C GLN A 109 -0.85 3.35 5.10
N ARG A 110 -0.90 4.52 4.45
CA ARG A 110 -0.06 5.67 4.79
C ARG A 110 -0.32 6.16 6.21
N ASP A 111 -1.60 6.31 6.55
CA ASP A 111 -1.99 6.85 7.84
C ASP A 111 -1.64 5.84 8.96
N MET A 112 -1.87 4.54 8.75
CA MET A 112 -1.45 3.48 9.68
C MET A 112 0.07 3.43 9.85
N LEU A 113 0.85 3.52 8.77
CA LEU A 113 2.31 3.55 8.83
C LEU A 113 2.83 4.73 9.65
N THR A 114 2.23 5.90 9.46
CA THR A 114 2.56 7.11 10.23
C THR A 114 2.20 6.95 11.70
N ALA A 115 1.03 6.37 12.00
CA ALA A 115 0.64 6.08 13.38
C ALA A 115 1.59 5.09 14.05
N SER A 116 2.05 4.04 13.34
CA SER A 116 3.06 3.10 13.86
C SER A 116 4.35 3.82 14.26
N TYR A 117 4.84 4.72 13.42
CA TYR A 117 6.05 5.51 13.73
C TYR A 117 5.85 6.39 14.96
N MET A 118 4.73 7.12 15.00
CA MET A 118 4.37 7.97 16.13
C MET A 118 4.15 7.19 17.44
N ALA A 119 3.67 5.94 17.36
CA ALA A 119 3.49 5.05 18.48
C ALA A 119 4.81 4.45 18.98
N ALA A 120 5.70 4.07 18.06
CA ALA A 120 7.04 3.61 18.41
C ALA A 120 7.89 4.70 19.07
N LEU A 121 7.68 5.97 18.68
CA LEU A 121 8.23 7.13 19.39
C LEU A 121 7.79 7.17 20.87
N CYS A 122 6.50 6.94 21.16
CA CYS A 122 6.01 6.83 22.54
C CYS A 122 6.66 5.69 23.30
N ALA A 123 6.79 4.52 22.67
CA ALA A 123 7.47 3.37 23.27
C ALA A 123 8.95 3.68 23.60
N GLY A 124 9.60 4.55 22.82
CA GLY A 124 10.95 5.07 23.08
C GLY A 124 11.00 6.25 24.07
N GLY A 125 9.88 6.63 24.69
CA GLY A 125 9.78 7.70 25.69
C GLY A 125 9.53 9.10 25.13
N VAL A 126 9.29 9.25 23.83
CA VAL A 126 8.95 10.54 23.21
C VAL A 126 7.45 10.78 23.27
N ASN A 127 7.02 11.90 23.85
CA ASN A 127 5.59 12.22 23.95
C ASN A 127 4.99 12.50 22.57
N SER A 128 4.05 11.65 22.13
CA SER A 128 3.38 11.74 20.83
C SER A 128 1.93 11.28 20.96
N ASP A 129 0.97 12.15 20.60
CA ASP A 129 -0.46 11.82 20.65
C ASP A 129 -0.92 11.12 19.36
N TRP A 130 -0.32 9.96 19.09
CA TRP A 130 -0.56 9.19 17.87
C TRP A 130 -2.00 8.68 17.76
N ARG A 131 -2.67 8.42 18.90
CA ARG A 131 -4.05 7.94 18.95
C ARG A 131 -5.02 9.04 18.50
N SER A 132 -4.92 10.25 19.05
CA SER A 132 -5.77 11.37 18.62
C SER A 132 -5.48 11.75 17.18
N TRP A 133 -4.21 11.72 16.77
CA TRP A 133 -3.82 11.95 15.38
C TRP A 133 -4.51 10.95 14.46
N LEU A 134 -4.41 9.64 14.73
CA LEU A 134 -5.01 8.61 13.88
C LEU A 134 -6.55 8.67 13.89
N GLU A 135 -7.19 8.94 15.02
CA GLU A 135 -8.65 9.10 15.08
C GLU A 135 -9.13 10.28 14.21
N ALA A 136 -8.38 11.40 14.19
CA ALA A 136 -8.69 12.52 13.31
C ALA A 136 -8.58 12.14 11.82
N ARG A 137 -7.65 11.25 11.47
CA ARG A 137 -7.47 10.75 10.10
C ARG A 137 -8.58 9.80 9.66
N ILE A 138 -8.96 8.87 10.54
CA ILE A 138 -9.98 7.85 10.28
C ILE A 138 -11.32 8.45 9.84
N LYS A 139 -11.65 9.66 10.31
CA LYS A 139 -12.89 10.38 9.92
C LYS A 139 -13.00 10.63 8.41
N ASN A 140 -11.88 10.62 7.69
CA ASN A 140 -11.83 10.87 6.25
C ASN A 140 -11.63 9.59 5.43
N TRP A 141 -11.74 8.40 6.04
CA TRP A 141 -11.60 7.14 5.33
C TRP A 141 -12.95 6.65 4.83
N ASP A 142 -13.05 6.36 3.53
CA ASP A 142 -14.25 5.74 2.94
C ASP A 142 -14.45 4.27 3.38
N HIS A 143 -13.40 3.65 3.94
CA HIS A 143 -13.38 2.22 4.27
C HIS A 143 -13.77 1.96 5.72
N SER A 144 -15.07 1.82 5.99
CA SER A 144 -15.65 1.64 7.34
C SER A 144 -15.04 0.47 8.14
N MET A 145 -14.78 -0.67 7.49
CA MET A 145 -14.15 -1.83 8.15
C MET A 145 -12.69 -1.55 8.56
N ALA A 146 -11.93 -0.82 7.73
CA ALA A 146 -10.56 -0.43 8.05
C ALA A 146 -10.54 0.58 9.21
N ALA A 147 -11.47 1.52 9.21
CA ALA A 147 -11.68 2.47 10.31
C ALA A 147 -11.95 1.74 11.63
N GLU A 148 -12.88 0.78 11.65
CA GLU A 148 -13.18 0.02 12.86
C GLU A 148 -12.00 -0.84 13.34
N ASN A 149 -11.28 -1.48 12.41
CA ASN A 149 -10.09 -2.24 12.76
C ASN A 149 -9.00 -1.35 13.38
N ALA A 150 -8.75 -0.17 12.81
CA ALA A 150 -7.79 0.79 13.36
C ALA A 150 -8.20 1.26 14.77
N ARG A 151 -9.48 1.58 14.99
CA ARG A 151 -10.01 1.90 16.32
C ARG A 151 -9.85 0.76 17.32
N ARG A 152 -10.10 -0.48 16.88
CA ARG A 152 -9.87 -1.66 17.72
C ARG A 152 -8.41 -1.79 18.13
N THR A 153 -7.48 -1.56 17.20
CA THR A 153 -6.03 -1.57 17.49
C THR A 153 -5.63 -0.48 18.47
N MET A 154 -6.22 0.73 18.40
CA MET A 154 -5.93 1.82 19.35
C MET A 154 -6.42 1.55 20.78
N ARG A 155 -7.50 0.76 20.94
CA ARG A 155 -8.07 0.39 22.24
C ARG A 155 -7.27 -0.68 22.99
N GLN A 156 -6.26 -1.28 22.37
CA GLN A 156 -5.42 -2.29 23.01
C GLN A 156 -4.36 -1.61 23.88
N ASP A 157 -4.30 -1.97 25.16
CA ASP A 157 -3.31 -1.44 26.13
C ASP A 157 -1.86 -1.72 25.70
N HIS A 158 -1.64 -2.81 24.98
CA HIS A 158 -0.34 -3.17 24.41
C HIS A 158 -0.44 -3.42 22.91
N SER A 159 -0.97 -2.43 22.19
CA SER A 159 -0.99 -2.43 20.73
C SER A 159 0.39 -2.77 20.17
N TYR A 160 0.44 -3.60 19.12
CA TYR A 160 1.70 -3.93 18.44
C TYR A 160 2.35 -2.69 17.80
N LEU A 161 1.58 -1.60 17.61
CA LEU A 161 2.07 -0.31 17.10
C LEU A 161 2.98 0.40 18.11
N GLU A 162 2.72 0.26 19.40
CA GLU A 162 3.43 0.94 20.49
C GLU A 162 4.49 0.01 21.11
N ARG A 163 5.29 -0.62 20.25
CA ARG A 163 6.37 -1.53 20.66
C ARG A 163 7.60 -1.32 19.79
N LEU A 164 8.76 -1.33 20.42
CA LEU A 164 10.06 -1.40 19.74
C LEU A 164 10.52 -2.87 19.69
N PRO A 165 10.96 -3.37 18.53
CA PRO A 165 11.68 -4.62 18.43
C PRO A 165 12.85 -4.71 19.42
N PRO A 166 13.08 -5.85 20.08
CA PRO A 166 14.16 -6.00 21.07
C PRO A 166 15.58 -5.84 20.51
N TYR A 167 15.75 -5.93 19.19
CA TYR A 167 17.03 -5.84 18.50
C TYR A 167 17.33 -4.44 17.95
N TRP A 168 16.47 -3.46 18.26
CA TRP A 168 16.63 -2.06 17.89
C TRP A 168 17.36 -1.27 18.98
#